data_AF-A0A2D6U0S8-F1
#
_entry.id   AF-A0A2D6U0S8-F1
#
_cell.length_a   1.000
_cell.length_b   1.000
_cell.length_c   1.000
_cell.angle_alpha   90.00
_cell.angle_beta   90.00
_cell.angle_gamma   90.00
#
_symmetry.space_group_name_H-M   'P 1'
#
loop_
_entity.id
_entity.type
_entity.pdbx_description
1 polymer ?
#
loop_
_entity_poly.entity_id
_entity_poly.type
_entity_poly.pdbx_seq_one_letter_code
_entity_poly.pdbx_strand_id
1 'polypeptide(L)' 'MSDIHDKLIAAWESYTIENEKFTSKGVKAAGTRARKALLEIAKATKERRKEIQEAKSSA' A
#
# COMPACT_ATOMS: atom_id res chain seq x y z
N MET A 1 13.90 -3.89 9.56
CA MET A 1 12.88 -3.34 8.64
C MET A 1 11.72 -2.87 9.50
N SER A 2 11.16 -1.67 9.23
CA SER A 2 9.96 -1.22 9.95
C SER A 2 8.78 -2.08 9.48
N ASP A 3 7.99 -2.58 10.41
CA ASP A 3 6.75 -3.34 10.14
C ASP A 3 5.80 -2.58 9.17
N ILE A 4 5.81 -1.23 9.22
CA ILE A 4 5.05 -0.39 8.30
C ILE A 4 5.61 -0.40 6.87
N HIS A 5 6.93 -0.50 6.73
CA HIS A 5 7.56 -0.60 5.41
C HIS A 5 7.17 -1.91 4.71
N ASP A 6 7.20 -3.01 5.44
CA ASP A 6 6.88 -4.33 4.88
C ASP A 6 5.39 -4.41 4.51
N LYS A 7 4.50 -3.83 5.35
CA LYS A 7 3.07 -3.65 5.02
C LYS A 7 2.83 -2.81 3.77
N LEU A 8 3.60 -1.74 3.59
CA LEU A 8 3.50 -0.88 2.41
C LEU A 8 3.88 -1.66 1.14
N ILE A 9 4.98 -2.43 1.16
CA ILE A 9 5.41 -3.25 0.03
C ILE A 9 4.36 -4.31 -0.30
N ALA A 10 3.87 -5.06 0.70
CA ALA A 10 2.86 -6.09 0.49
C ALA A 10 1.54 -5.53 -0.10
N ALA A 11 1.13 -4.34 0.36
CA ALA A 11 -0.05 -3.66 -0.17
C ALA A 11 0.17 -3.17 -1.61
N TRP A 12 1.39 -2.71 -1.94
CA TRP A 12 1.78 -2.31 -3.28
C TRP A 12 1.74 -3.49 -4.26
N GLU A 13 2.36 -4.61 -3.92
CA GLU A 13 2.33 -5.83 -4.73
C GLU A 13 0.89 -6.31 -4.99
N SER A 14 0.06 -6.31 -3.94
CA SER A 14 -1.36 -6.66 -4.05
C SER A 14 -2.11 -5.71 -5.00
N TYR A 15 -1.83 -4.41 -4.93
CA TYR A 15 -2.41 -3.44 -5.85
C TYR A 15 -2.00 -3.72 -7.29
N THR A 16 -0.70 -3.94 -7.57
CA THR A 16 -0.21 -4.20 -8.93
C THR A 16 -0.89 -5.42 -9.54
N ILE A 17 -0.96 -6.52 -8.80
CA ILE A 17 -1.60 -7.77 -9.26
C ILE A 17 -3.10 -7.57 -9.54
N GLU A 18 -3.83 -6.95 -8.61
CA GLU A 18 -5.27 -6.75 -8.77
C GLU A 18 -5.59 -5.70 -9.83
N ASN A 19 -4.73 -4.69 -10.00
CA ASN A 19 -4.84 -3.69 -11.06
C ASN A 19 -4.68 -4.35 -12.43
N GLU A 20 -3.68 -5.23 -12.62
CA GLU A 20 -3.52 -5.97 -13.88
C GLU A 20 -4.73 -6.87 -14.17
N LYS A 21 -5.24 -7.60 -13.17
CA LYS A 21 -6.47 -8.41 -13.33
C LYS A 21 -7.68 -7.54 -13.70
N PHE A 22 -7.75 -6.32 -13.17
CA PHE A 22 -8.83 -5.38 -13.47
C PHE A 22 -8.70 -4.77 -14.88
N THR A 23 -7.51 -4.26 -15.24
CA THR A 23 -7.28 -3.54 -16.50
C THR A 23 -7.11 -4.46 -17.70
N SER A 24 -6.37 -5.55 -17.55
CA SER A 24 -6.08 -6.47 -18.66
C SER A 24 -7.16 -7.54 -18.84
N LYS A 25 -7.76 -8.02 -17.74
CA LYS A 25 -8.75 -9.13 -17.78
C LYS A 25 -10.18 -8.70 -17.50
N GLY A 26 -10.43 -7.42 -17.19
CA GLY A 26 -11.78 -6.89 -16.94
C GLY A 26 -12.46 -7.47 -15.70
N VAL A 27 -11.71 -8.08 -14.76
CA VAL A 27 -12.28 -8.73 -13.58
C VAL A 27 -12.79 -7.69 -12.60
N LYS A 28 -14.10 -7.44 -12.58
CA LYS A 28 -14.75 -6.41 -11.74
C LYS A 28 -14.41 -6.54 -10.24
N ALA A 29 -14.32 -7.77 -9.72
CA ALA A 29 -13.95 -8.02 -8.33
C ALA A 29 -12.53 -7.54 -7.99
N ALA A 30 -11.60 -7.63 -8.96
CA ALA A 30 -10.23 -7.16 -8.79
C ALA A 30 -10.18 -5.63 -8.62
N GLY A 31 -11.10 -4.88 -9.24
CA GLY A 31 -11.22 -3.44 -9.03
C GLY A 31 -11.58 -3.06 -7.58
N THR A 32 -12.42 -3.85 -6.89
CA THR A 32 -12.70 -3.64 -5.47
C THR A 32 -11.47 -3.95 -4.60
N ARG A 33 -10.72 -5.02 -4.92
CA ARG A 33 -9.50 -5.36 -4.18
C ARG A 33 -8.38 -4.35 -4.41
N ALA A 34 -8.20 -3.87 -5.64
CA ALA A 34 -7.24 -2.82 -5.97
C ALA A 34 -7.52 -1.53 -5.19
N ARG A 35 -8.79 -1.11 -5.11
CA ARG A 35 -9.17 0.05 -4.28
C ARG A 35 -8.88 -0.17 -2.78
N LYS A 36 -9.12 -1.37 -2.26
CA LYS A 36 -8.77 -1.70 -0.87
C LYS A 36 -7.26 -1.64 -0.65
N ALA A 37 -6.46 -2.19 -1.56
CA ALA A 37 -5.00 -2.13 -1.48
C ALA A 37 -4.49 -0.68 -1.50
N LEU A 38 -5.05 0.18 -2.37
CA LEU A 38 -4.73 1.61 -2.41
C LEU A 38 -5.07 2.34 -1.09
N LEU A 39 -6.15 1.97 -0.42
CA LEU A 39 -6.49 2.53 0.90
C LEU A 39 -5.44 2.15 1.96
N GLU A 40 -4.98 0.89 1.97
CA GLU A 40 -3.96 0.43 2.90
C GLU A 40 -2.59 1.09 2.62
N ILE A 41 -2.23 1.26 1.34
CA ILE A 41 -1.05 2.04 0.93
C ILE A 41 -1.12 3.47 1.48
N ALA A 42 -2.27 4.14 1.36
CA ALA A 42 -2.46 5.51 1.84
C ALA A 42 -2.34 5.64 3.37
N LYS A 43 -2.75 4.61 4.13
CA LYS A 43 -2.57 4.57 5.59
C LYS A 43 -1.10 4.33 5.94
N ALA A 44 -0.50 3.30 5.36
CA ALA A 44 0.89 2.91 5.63
C ALA A 44 1.88 4.02 5.26
N THR A 45 1.66 4.76 4.16
CA THR A 45 2.49 5.92 3.81
C THR A 45 2.40 7.05 4.82
N LYS A 46 1.21 7.34 5.37
CA LYS A 46 1.06 8.35 6.43
C LYS A 46 1.80 7.94 7.69
N GLU A 47 1.67 6.69 8.10
CA GLU A 47 2.36 6.14 9.28
C GLU A 47 3.88 6.14 9.08
N ARG A 48 4.36 5.64 7.94
CA ARG A 48 5.79 5.64 7.62
C ARG A 48 6.39 7.05 7.60
N ARG A 49 5.66 8.03 7.08
CA ARG A 49 6.08 9.45 7.12
C ARG A 49 6.22 9.95 8.56
N LYS A 50 5.30 9.60 9.46
CA LYS A 50 5.39 9.95 10.88
C LYS A 50 6.60 9.30 11.55
N GLU A 51 6.82 8.00 11.34
CA GLU A 51 7.99 7.30 11.88
C GLU A 51 9.31 7.96 11.47
N ILE A 52 9.42 8.36 10.19
CA ILE A 52 10.62 9.05 9.68
C ILE A 52 10.79 10.41 10.36
N GLN A 53 9.69 11.16 10.53
CA GLN A 53 9.73 12.47 11.17
C GLN A 53 10.12 12.35 12.65
N GLU A 54 9.56 11.39 13.37
CA GLU A 54 9.88 11.11 14.78
C GLU A 54 11.35 10.70 14.94
N ALA A 55 11.84 9.78 14.10
CA ALA A 55 13.25 9.38 14.10
C ALA A 55 14.20 10.55 13.81
N LYS A 56 13.82 11.47 12.92
CA LYS A 56 14.61 12.69 12.64
C LYS A 56 14.59 13.66 13.81
N SER A 57 13.45 13.82 14.49
CA SER A 57 13.29 14.75 15.61
C SER A 57 13.86 14.24 16.94
N SER A 58 14.16 12.94 17.03
CA SER A 58 14.78 12.29 18.18
C SER A 58 16.28 12.00 17.99
N ALA A 59 16.83 12.41 16.85
CA ALA A 59 18.27 12.47 16.56
C ALA A 59 18.77 13.90 16.71
#